data_AF-A0A288W2P2-F1
#
_entry.id   AF-A0A288W2P2-F1
#
_cell.length_a   1.000
_cell.length_b   1.000
_cell.length_c   1.000
_cell.angle_alpha   90.00
_cell.angle_beta   90.00
_cell.angle_gamma   90.00
#
_symmetry.space_group_name_H-M   'P 1'
#
loop_
_entity.id
_entity.type
_entity.pdbx_description
1 polymer ?
#
loop_
_entity_poly.entity_id
_entity_poly.type
_entity_poly.pdbx_seq_one_letter_code
_entity_poly.pdbx_strand_id
1 'polypeptide(L)'
;MGFKLSGLKLPGFNKKKEVTDSSTTFEEKNVLMQEKMNRIYKFGGIAGIAVGVLSLLALNGALPLKSTVVEAYLINGVTGVAERLTSVKKENLSENEALAKYFITQYVKRREGYNYFSLQHDYDYVLLYSAENVATDYNALINGNQSPKVIYNKAEKTASVQDNPSVIISPSSRPR
;
A
#
# COMPACT_ATOMS: atom_id res chain seq x y z
N MET A 1 72.35 -83.52 -40.63
CA MET A 1 71.38 -82.99 -39.63
C MET A 1 71.28 -81.48 -39.82
N GLY A 2 70.21 -80.98 -40.43
CA GLY A 2 69.98 -79.55 -40.61
C GLY A 2 68.66 -79.16 -39.95
N PHE A 3 68.72 -78.57 -38.75
CA PHE A 3 67.55 -78.11 -38.02
C PHE A 3 66.98 -76.85 -38.68
N LYS A 4 65.73 -76.91 -39.17
CA LYS A 4 64.94 -75.73 -39.54
C LYS A 4 64.34 -75.11 -38.26
N LEU A 5 64.71 -73.88 -37.94
CA LEU A 5 63.97 -73.08 -36.97
C LEU A 5 62.83 -72.35 -37.69
N SER A 6 61.62 -72.88 -37.54
CA SER A 6 60.38 -72.23 -37.97
C SER A 6 59.78 -71.48 -36.79
N GLY A 7 59.54 -70.17 -36.96
CA GLY A 7 58.49 -69.42 -36.25
C GLY A 7 58.67 -69.17 -34.75
N LEU A 8 59.36 -68.08 -34.39
CA LEU A 8 59.24 -67.49 -33.06
C LEU A 8 58.23 -66.34 -33.08
N LYS A 9 56.93 -66.65 -32.89
CA LYS A 9 55.91 -65.62 -32.60
C LYS A 9 56.03 -65.24 -31.11
N LEU A 10 56.61 -64.08 -30.84
CA LEU A 10 56.75 -63.52 -29.50
C LEU A 10 55.37 -63.14 -28.92
N PRO A 11 54.91 -63.76 -27.82
CA PRO A 11 53.54 -63.64 -27.29
C PRO A 11 53.24 -62.32 -26.54
N GLY A 12 54.11 -61.31 -26.64
CA GLY A 12 54.04 -60.09 -25.80
C GLY A 12 53.58 -58.81 -26.50
N PHE A 13 53.51 -58.75 -27.83
CA PHE A 13 53.25 -57.50 -28.56
C PHE A 13 51.76 -57.11 -28.67
N ASN A 14 50.84 -58.07 -28.70
CA ASN A 14 49.39 -57.76 -28.80
C ASN A 14 48.82 -57.21 -27.49
N LYS A 15 49.24 -57.76 -26.33
CA LYS A 15 48.77 -57.28 -25.03
C LYS A 15 49.14 -55.83 -24.74
N LYS A 16 50.31 -55.37 -25.18
CA LYS A 16 50.72 -53.97 -24.95
C LYS A 16 49.88 -52.99 -25.76
N LYS A 17 49.54 -53.33 -27.02
CA LYS A 17 48.68 -52.51 -27.87
C LYS A 17 47.25 -52.44 -27.33
N GLU A 18 46.70 -53.56 -26.87
CA GLU A 18 45.36 -53.65 -26.27
C GLU A 18 45.26 -52.85 -24.95
N VAL A 19 46.31 -52.86 -24.13
CA VAL A 19 46.38 -52.07 -22.89
C VAL A 19 46.52 -50.57 -23.17
N THR A 20 47.26 -50.17 -24.20
CA THR A 20 47.34 -48.75 -24.59
C THR A 20 46.06 -48.26 -25.25
N ASP A 21 45.42 -49.06 -26.11
CA ASP A 21 44.17 -48.69 -26.79
C ASP A 21 43.01 -48.60 -25.79
N SER A 22 42.99 -49.48 -24.78
CA SER A 22 42.02 -49.35 -23.68
C SER A 22 42.26 -48.08 -22.87
N SER A 23 43.52 -47.74 -22.53
CA SER A 23 43.81 -46.49 -21.81
C SER A 23 43.44 -45.22 -22.58
N THR A 24 43.70 -45.15 -23.89
CA THR A 24 43.30 -44.00 -24.72
C THR A 24 41.79 -43.90 -24.85
N THR A 25 41.09 -45.03 -24.95
CA THR A 25 39.62 -45.07 -24.99
C THR A 25 38.99 -44.62 -23.65
N PHE A 26 39.62 -44.92 -22.51
CA PHE A 26 39.17 -44.42 -21.21
C PHE A 26 39.36 -42.91 -21.08
N GLU A 27 40.50 -42.37 -21.53
CA GLU A 27 40.75 -40.93 -21.51
C GLU A 27 39.78 -40.17 -22.42
N GLU A 28 39.54 -40.66 -23.64
CA GLU A 28 38.56 -40.06 -24.55
C GLU A 28 37.14 -40.07 -23.97
N LYS A 29 36.72 -41.19 -23.36
CA LYS A 29 35.41 -41.30 -22.70
C LYS A 29 35.28 -40.31 -21.54
N ASN A 30 36.34 -40.13 -20.75
CA ASN A 30 36.35 -39.20 -19.62
C ASN A 30 36.30 -37.74 -20.08
N VAL A 31 37.05 -37.38 -21.14
CA VAL A 31 37.01 -36.03 -21.73
C VAL A 31 35.62 -35.73 -22.30
N LEU A 32 35.02 -36.65 -23.06
CA LEU A 32 33.66 -36.49 -23.59
C LEU A 32 32.61 -36.39 -22.47
N MET A 33 32.77 -37.17 -21.40
CA MET A 33 31.89 -37.10 -20.23
C MET A 33 32.02 -35.74 -19.53
N GLN A 34 33.25 -35.24 -19.36
CA GLN A 34 33.53 -33.96 -18.73
C GLN A 34 33.02 -32.77 -19.56
N GLU A 35 33.10 -32.84 -20.88
CA GLU A 35 32.51 -31.85 -21.79
C GLU A 35 30.97 -31.85 -21.73
N LYS A 36 30.35 -33.03 -21.73
CA LYS A 36 28.89 -33.17 -21.55
C LYS A 36 28.45 -32.63 -20.21
N MET A 37 29.18 -32.93 -19.14
CA MET A 37 28.88 -32.44 -17.80
C MET A 37 29.03 -30.94 -17.70
N ASN A 38 30.11 -30.36 -18.23
CA ASN A 38 30.29 -28.91 -18.25
C ASN A 38 29.17 -28.21 -19.03
N ARG A 39 28.70 -28.80 -20.13
CA ARG A 39 27.56 -28.28 -20.89
C ARG A 39 26.27 -28.34 -20.05
N ILE A 40 25.99 -29.47 -19.40
CA ILE A 40 24.80 -29.64 -18.55
C ILE A 40 24.83 -28.69 -17.34
N TYR A 41 25.97 -28.52 -16.68
CA TYR A 41 26.10 -27.58 -15.56
C TYR A 41 25.93 -26.12 -15.99
N LYS A 42 26.44 -25.75 -17.17
CA LYS A 42 26.21 -24.40 -17.74
C LYS A 42 24.74 -24.16 -18.05
N PHE A 43 24.07 -25.09 -18.73
CA PHE A 43 22.64 -24.97 -19.03
C PHE A 43 21.77 -25.01 -17.78
N GLY A 44 22.09 -25.90 -16.83
CA GLY A 44 21.41 -25.98 -15.53
C GLY A 44 21.58 -24.73 -14.69
N GLY A 45 22.78 -24.14 -14.68
CA GLY A 45 23.05 -22.87 -14.01
C GLY A 45 22.26 -21.71 -14.62
N ILE A 46 22.24 -21.60 -15.95
CA ILE A 46 21.46 -20.56 -16.66
C ILE A 46 19.96 -20.74 -16.42
N ALA A 47 19.46 -21.98 -16.49
CA ALA A 47 18.05 -22.27 -16.23
C ALA A 47 17.67 -21.95 -14.77
N GLY A 48 18.52 -22.28 -13.80
CA GLY A 48 18.30 -21.96 -12.39
C GLY A 48 18.25 -20.46 -12.14
N ILE A 49 19.16 -19.68 -12.75
CA ILE A 49 19.15 -18.22 -12.66
C ILE A 49 17.86 -17.66 -13.29
N ALA A 50 17.45 -18.15 -14.46
CA ALA A 50 16.23 -17.70 -15.12
C ALA A 50 14.98 -17.94 -14.26
N VAL A 51 14.86 -19.12 -13.65
CA VAL A 51 13.75 -19.43 -12.74
C VAL A 51 13.77 -18.55 -11.49
N GLY A 52 14.95 -18.28 -10.93
CA GLY A 52 15.11 -17.39 -9.78
C GLY A 52 14.66 -15.96 -10.08
N VAL A 53 15.06 -15.40 -11.23
CA VAL A 53 14.65 -14.06 -11.68
C VAL A 53 13.14 -14.00 -11.92
N LEU A 54 12.56 -15.01 -12.57
CA LEU A 54 11.12 -15.09 -12.79
C LEU A 54 10.33 -15.14 -11.48
N SER A 55 10.84 -15.86 -10.47
CA SER A 55 10.21 -15.93 -9.14
C SER A 55 10.21 -14.57 -8.42
N LEU A 56 11.31 -13.81 -8.51
CA LEU A 56 11.40 -12.46 -7.92
C LEU A 56 10.48 -11.44 -8.63
N LEU A 57 10.33 -11.56 -9.95
CA LEU A 57 9.38 -10.74 -10.71
C LEU A 57 7.93 -11.07 -10.35
N ALA A 58 7.61 -12.36 -10.24
CA ALA A 58 6.29 -12.81 -9.80
C ALA A 58 5.96 -12.32 -8.38
N LEU A 59 6.93 -12.35 -7.46
CA LEU A 59 6.75 -11.83 -6.11
C LEU A 59 6.50 -10.32 -6.10
N ASN A 60 7.27 -9.54 -6.87
CA ASN A 60 7.03 -8.09 -7.02
C ASN A 60 5.64 -7.78 -7.59
N GLY A 61 5.14 -8.60 -8.52
CA GLY A 61 3.78 -8.48 -9.06
C GLY A 61 2.68 -8.92 -8.09
N ALA A 62 2.95 -9.89 -7.22
CA ALA A 62 1.99 -10.42 -6.25
C ALA A 62 1.92 -9.60 -4.94
N LEU A 63 3.00 -8.93 -4.54
CA LEU A 63 3.05 -8.03 -3.38
C LEU A 63 1.95 -6.93 -3.37
N PRO A 64 1.66 -6.21 -4.47
CA PRO A 64 0.62 -5.18 -4.47
C PRO A 64 -0.81 -5.73 -4.31
N LEU A 65 -1.05 -7.03 -4.51
CA LEU A 65 -2.39 -7.63 -4.29
C LEU A 65 -2.72 -7.81 -2.80
N LYS A 66 -1.73 -7.74 -1.89
CA LYS A 66 -1.95 -7.89 -0.44
C LYS A 66 -2.39 -6.61 0.26
N SER A 67 -2.23 -5.45 -0.39
CA SER A 67 -2.88 -4.21 0.07
C SER A 67 -4.32 -4.19 -0.42
N THR A 68 -5.17 -5.02 0.18
CA THR A 68 -6.60 -4.77 0.15
C THR A 68 -6.82 -3.49 0.94
N VAL A 69 -7.12 -2.41 0.24
CA VAL A 69 -7.64 -1.20 0.86
C VAL A 69 -8.97 -1.61 1.51
N VAL A 70 -8.91 -1.92 2.80
CA VAL A 70 -10.10 -2.22 3.59
C VAL A 70 -10.83 -0.89 3.75
N GLU A 71 -11.77 -0.61 2.85
CA GLU A 71 -12.76 0.44 3.06
C GLU A 71 -13.71 -0.06 4.16
N ALA A 72 -13.37 0.26 5.42
CA ALA A 72 -14.23 -0.01 6.55
C ALA A 72 -15.40 0.99 6.52
N TYR A 73 -16.55 0.59 6.02
CA TYR A 73 -17.76 1.40 6.14
C TYR A 73 -18.33 1.22 7.55
N LEU A 74 -18.26 2.26 8.39
CA LEU A 74 -19.02 2.29 9.64
C LEU A 74 -20.43 2.81 9.33
N ILE A 75 -21.40 1.92 9.35
CA ILE A 75 -22.81 2.30 9.21
C ILE A 75 -23.33 2.59 10.61
N ASN A 76 -23.60 3.86 10.90
CA ASN A 76 -24.26 4.25 12.14
C ASN A 76 -25.74 3.84 12.08
N GLY A 77 -26.11 2.84 12.89
CA GLY A 77 -27.43 2.20 12.85
C GLY A 77 -28.61 3.09 13.27
N VAL A 78 -28.37 4.31 13.75
CA VAL A 78 -29.43 5.24 14.16
C VAL A 78 -29.75 6.28 13.08
N THR A 79 -28.78 6.64 12.24
CA THR A 79 -28.92 7.74 11.26
C THR A 79 -28.89 7.29 9.80
N GLY A 80 -28.46 6.06 9.50
CA GLY A 80 -28.40 5.53 8.12
C GLY A 80 -27.36 6.22 7.23
N VAL A 81 -26.58 7.15 7.77
CA VAL A 81 -25.49 7.82 7.06
C VAL A 81 -24.32 6.85 6.98
N ALA A 82 -23.95 6.49 5.74
CA ALA A 82 -22.74 5.73 5.47
C ALA A 82 -21.53 6.65 5.65
N GLU A 83 -20.88 6.57 6.81
CA GLU A 83 -19.62 7.28 7.03
C GLU A 83 -18.51 6.47 6.35
N ARG A 84 -18.06 6.97 5.19
CA ARG A 84 -16.89 6.43 4.50
C ARG A 84 -15.69 6.71 5.39
N LEU A 85 -15.22 5.72 6.17
CA LEU A 85 -13.85 5.76 6.65
C LEU A 85 -12.97 5.58 5.42
N THR A 86 -12.72 6.69 4.72
CA THR A 86 -11.47 6.80 3.99
C THR A 86 -10.40 6.56 5.05
N SER A 87 -9.85 5.34 5.09
CA SER A 87 -8.50 5.16 5.60
C SER A 87 -7.68 6.10 4.74
N VAL A 88 -7.47 7.30 5.28
CA VAL A 88 -6.85 8.42 4.59
C VAL A 88 -5.48 7.90 4.23
N LYS A 89 -5.34 7.49 2.98
CA LYS A 89 -4.05 7.39 2.32
C LYS A 89 -3.37 8.69 2.71
N LYS A 90 -2.30 8.57 3.48
CA LYS A 90 -1.54 9.65 4.12
C LYS A 90 -0.83 10.49 3.05
N GLU A 91 -1.57 10.91 2.03
CA GLU A 91 -1.17 11.84 1.00
C GLU A 91 -1.72 13.19 1.44
N ASN A 92 -0.98 13.78 2.38
CA ASN A 92 -0.83 15.22 2.52
C ASN A 92 -2.09 16.06 2.78
N LEU A 93 -2.97 15.66 3.69
CA LEU A 93 -3.65 16.68 4.47
C LEU A 93 -2.57 17.35 5.32
N SER A 94 -2.19 18.58 4.95
CA SER A 94 -1.36 19.42 5.81
C SER A 94 -2.01 19.44 7.20
N GLU A 95 -1.24 19.31 8.29
CA GLU A 95 -1.78 19.34 9.65
C GLU A 95 -2.70 20.56 9.86
N ASN A 96 -2.36 21.67 9.22
CA ASN A 96 -3.16 22.90 9.20
C ASN A 96 -4.51 22.72 8.51
N GLU A 97 -4.60 21.91 7.46
CA GLU A 97 -5.86 21.62 6.77
C GLU A 97 -6.78 20.74 7.63
N ALA A 98 -6.24 19.73 8.30
CA ALA A 98 -7.01 18.89 9.22
C ALA A 98 -7.56 19.71 10.39
N LEU A 99 -6.72 20.59 10.97
CA LEU A 99 -7.14 21.53 12.02
C LEU A 99 -8.19 22.51 11.52
N ALA A 100 -7.98 23.11 10.33
CA ALA A 100 -8.95 24.02 9.74
C ALA A 100 -10.31 23.35 9.52
N LYS A 101 -10.32 22.13 8.97
CA LYS A 101 -11.56 21.34 8.80
C LYS A 101 -12.25 21.09 10.13
N TYR A 102 -11.50 20.74 11.18
CA TYR A 102 -12.06 20.54 12.50
C TYR A 102 -12.75 21.81 13.04
N PHE A 103 -12.04 22.95 13.05
CA PHE A 103 -12.59 24.20 13.59
C PHE A 103 -13.77 24.72 12.77
N ILE A 104 -13.73 24.63 11.44
CA ILE A 104 -14.85 25.02 10.56
C ILE A 104 -16.07 24.14 10.87
N THR A 105 -15.87 22.82 10.98
CA THR A 105 -16.97 21.89 11.29
C THR A 105 -17.60 22.21 12.64
N GLN A 106 -16.79 22.45 13.68
CA GLN A 106 -17.28 22.81 15.01
C GLN A 106 -18.04 24.15 15.00
N TYR A 107 -17.51 25.14 14.28
CA TYR A 107 -18.15 26.45 14.15
C TYR A 107 -19.52 26.35 13.48
N VAL A 108 -19.62 25.68 12.33
CA VAL A 108 -20.88 25.51 11.60
C VAL A 108 -21.90 24.73 12.44
N LYS A 109 -21.49 23.63 13.07
CA LYS A 109 -22.37 22.82 13.92
C LYS A 109 -22.98 23.60 15.08
N ARG A 110 -22.21 24.50 15.71
CA ARG A 110 -22.68 25.30 16.84
C ARG A 110 -23.48 26.53 16.42
N ARG A 111 -23.15 27.12 15.27
CA ARG A 111 -23.85 28.30 14.75
C ARG A 111 -25.21 27.98 14.14
N GLU A 112 -25.26 26.90 13.35
CA GLU A 112 -26.46 26.49 12.60
C GLU A 112 -27.25 25.39 13.33
N GLY A 113 -26.60 24.69 14.27
CA GLY A 113 -27.27 23.75 15.16
C GLY A 113 -28.05 24.48 16.25
N TYR A 114 -29.08 23.82 16.76
CA TYR A 114 -29.90 24.34 17.84
C TYR A 114 -30.22 23.25 18.85
N ASN A 115 -29.76 23.47 20.08
CA ASN A 115 -30.16 22.71 21.25
C ASN A 115 -30.30 23.67 22.44
N TYR A 116 -31.49 23.76 23.01
CA TYR A 116 -31.81 24.68 24.09
C TYR A 116 -30.87 24.56 25.30
N PHE A 117 -30.44 23.35 25.64
CA PHE A 117 -29.60 23.10 26.81
C PHE A 117 -28.14 23.51 26.62
N SER A 118 -27.62 23.46 25.39
CA SER A 118 -26.24 23.89 25.06
C SER A 118 -26.18 25.30 24.49
N LEU A 119 -27.33 25.94 24.26
CA LEU A 119 -27.43 27.18 23.50
C LEU A 119 -26.56 28.33 24.02
N GLN A 120 -26.41 28.46 25.33
CA GLN A 120 -25.52 29.47 25.90
C GLN A 120 -24.04 29.18 25.56
N HIS A 121 -23.63 27.92 25.72
CA HIS A 121 -22.28 27.49 25.40
C HIS A 121 -21.96 27.64 23.91
N ASP A 122 -22.91 27.28 23.05
CA ASP A 122 -22.79 27.40 21.60
C ASP A 122 -22.74 28.88 21.18
N TYR A 123 -23.55 29.73 21.81
CA TYR A 123 -23.53 31.17 21.60
C TYR A 123 -22.18 31.81 21.96
N ASP A 124 -21.63 31.50 23.14
CA ASP A 124 -20.34 32.02 23.59
C ASP A 124 -19.20 31.55 22.67
N TYR A 125 -19.25 30.29 22.22
CA TYR A 125 -18.29 29.75 21.26
C TYR A 125 -18.33 30.48 19.92
N VAL A 126 -19.52 30.68 19.35
CA VAL A 126 -19.65 31.37 18.06
C VAL A 126 -19.13 32.80 18.16
N LEU A 127 -19.43 33.52 19.24
CA LEU A 127 -18.90 34.87 19.47
C LEU A 127 -17.36 34.88 19.55
N LEU A 128 -16.77 33.94 20.29
CA LEU A 128 -15.32 33.88 20.50
C LEU A 128 -14.55 33.56 19.21
N TYR A 129 -15.13 32.75 18.32
CA TYR A 129 -14.49 32.32 17.07
C TYR A 129 -14.90 33.16 15.86
N SER A 130 -15.70 34.22 16.04
CA SER A 130 -16.15 35.12 14.97
C SER A 130 -15.37 36.44 14.98
N ALA A 131 -15.22 37.03 13.79
CA ALA A 131 -14.87 38.43 13.69
C ALA A 131 -16.02 39.33 14.20
N GLU A 132 -15.70 40.56 14.60
CA GLU A 132 -16.65 41.48 15.26
C GLU A 132 -17.93 41.72 14.44
N ASN A 133 -17.81 41.86 13.11
CA ASN A 133 -18.96 42.03 12.21
C ASN A 133 -19.86 40.79 12.22
N VAL A 134 -19.27 39.59 12.12
CA VAL A 134 -20.01 38.31 12.10
C VAL A 134 -20.66 38.03 13.46
N ALA A 135 -19.96 38.34 14.54
CA ALA A 135 -20.46 38.24 15.91
C ALA A 135 -21.69 39.14 16.12
N THR A 136 -21.62 40.38 15.62
CA THR A 136 -22.73 41.34 15.69
C THR A 136 -23.97 40.83 14.96
N ASP A 137 -23.80 40.33 13.73
CA ASP A 137 -24.90 39.77 12.94
C ASP A 137 -25.55 38.56 13.62
N TYR A 138 -24.73 37.66 14.16
CA TYR A 138 -25.22 36.48 14.89
C TYR A 138 -25.97 36.87 16.17
N ASN A 139 -25.47 37.85 16.91
CA ASN A 139 -26.13 38.38 18.10
C ASN A 139 -27.50 38.99 17.78
N ALA A 140 -27.61 39.72 16.66
CA ALA A 140 -28.87 40.26 16.17
C ALA A 140 -29.87 39.13 15.81
N LEU A 141 -29.40 38.06 15.17
CA LEU A 141 -30.23 36.89 14.85
C LEU A 141 -30.79 36.21 16.10
N ILE A 142 -29.95 35.95 17.10
CA ILE A 142 -30.33 35.22 18.32
C ILE A 142 -31.29 36.03 19.21
N ASN A 143 -31.22 37.36 19.18
CA ASN A 143 -32.11 38.24 19.94
C ASN A 143 -33.32 38.74 19.15
N GLY A 144 -33.38 38.49 17.84
CA GLY A 144 -34.48 38.93 16.98
C GLY A 144 -35.73 38.06 17.10
N ASN A 145 -36.82 38.52 16.48
CA ASN A 145 -38.10 37.79 16.42
C ASN A 145 -38.00 36.47 15.63
N GLN A 146 -36.99 36.32 14.78
CA GLN A 146 -36.70 35.09 14.03
C GLN A 146 -35.63 34.22 14.72
N SER A 147 -35.40 34.46 16.01
CA SER A 147 -34.45 33.66 16.78
C SER A 147 -34.85 32.18 16.80
N PRO A 148 -33.88 31.26 16.68
CA PRO A 148 -34.11 29.83 16.86
C PRO A 148 -34.85 29.50 18.17
N LYS A 149 -34.64 30.29 19.24
CA LYS A 149 -35.34 30.13 20.53
C LYS A 149 -36.85 30.27 20.41
N VAL A 150 -37.30 31.15 19.51
CA VAL A 150 -38.71 31.47 19.26
C VAL A 150 -39.31 30.44 18.30
N ILE A 151 -38.61 30.10 17.22
CA ILE A 151 -39.10 29.18 16.18
C ILE A 151 -39.20 27.74 16.71
N TYR A 152 -38.23 27.30 17.50
CA TYR A 152 -38.16 25.93 18.03
C TYR A 152 -38.80 25.78 19.41
N ASN A 153 -39.55 26.79 19.89
CA ASN A 153 -40.24 26.77 21.18
C ASN A 153 -39.34 26.27 22.32
N LYS A 154 -38.16 26.89 22.50
CA LYS A 154 -37.17 26.48 23.50
C LYS A 154 -36.70 25.03 23.29
N ALA A 155 -37.08 24.09 24.16
CA ALA A 155 -36.57 22.72 24.19
C ALA A 155 -37.44 21.70 23.43
N GLU A 156 -38.53 22.13 22.81
CA GLU A 156 -39.45 21.22 22.12
C GLU A 156 -38.84 20.62 20.84
N LYS A 157 -37.95 21.36 20.18
CA LYS A 157 -37.32 20.94 18.92
C LYS A 157 -35.82 21.21 18.96
N THR A 158 -35.07 20.35 18.30
CA THR A 158 -33.62 20.49 18.11
C THR A 158 -33.29 20.49 16.62
N ALA A 159 -32.21 21.17 16.25
CA ALA A 159 -31.64 21.13 14.91
C ALA A 159 -30.19 20.67 15.00
N SER A 160 -29.80 19.73 14.14
CA SER A 160 -28.44 19.19 14.11
C SER A 160 -27.90 19.25 12.69
N VAL A 161 -26.66 19.72 12.55
CA VAL A 161 -25.94 19.73 11.28
C VAL A 161 -25.02 18.53 11.23
N GLN A 162 -25.25 17.64 10.27
CA GLN A 162 -24.50 16.39 10.12
C GLN A 162 -23.44 16.46 9.02
N ASP A 163 -23.36 17.58 8.30
CA ASP A 163 -22.46 17.73 7.16
C ASP A 163 -21.03 18.09 7.58
N ASN A 164 -20.07 17.50 6.86
CA ASN A 164 -18.65 17.85 6.94
C ASN A 164 -18.28 18.79 5.78
N PRO A 165 -17.53 19.87 6.02
CA PRO A 165 -17.08 20.76 4.96
C PRO A 165 -16.18 19.98 3.99
N SER A 166 -16.61 19.91 2.72
CA SER A 166 -16.00 19.07 1.71
C SER A 166 -14.75 19.69 1.07
N VAL A 167 -14.67 21.03 1.00
CA VAL A 167 -13.60 21.73 0.26
C VAL A 167 -13.18 23.02 0.97
N ILE A 168 -11.88 23.18 1.21
CA ILE A 168 -11.25 24.45 1.59
C ILE A 168 -10.68 25.08 0.32
N ILE A 169 -11.21 26.23 -0.09
CA ILE A 169 -10.90 26.87 -1.38
C ILE A 169 -9.50 27.53 -1.38
N SER A 170 -9.00 27.92 -0.20
CA SER A 170 -7.67 28.50 -0.05
C SER A 170 -7.13 28.28 1.37
N PRO A 171 -5.82 28.07 1.54
CA PRO A 171 -5.23 27.88 2.85
C PRO A 171 -5.34 29.16 3.70
N SER A 172 -5.61 28.99 4.99
CA SER A 172 -5.73 30.10 5.96
C SER A 172 -4.37 30.71 6.36
N SER A 173 -3.26 30.09 5.99
CA SER A 173 -1.91 30.57 6.28
C SER A 173 -1.52 31.69 5.32
N ARG A 174 -1.16 32.85 5.86
CA ARG A 174 -0.40 33.85 5.08
C ARG A 174 0.92 33.21 4.62
N PRO A 175 1.31 33.32 3.34
CA PRO A 175 2.66 32.95 2.94
C PRO A 175 3.63 33.80 3.76
N ARG A 176 4.47 33.15 4.56
CA ARG A 176 5.61 33.82 5.20
C ARG A 176 6.68 34.11 4.17
#